data_AF-A0A7C4E8Q6-F1
#
_entry.id   AF-A0A7C4E8Q6-F1
#
_cell.length_a   1.000
_cell.length_b   1.000
_cell.length_c   1.000
_cell.angle_alpha   90.00
_cell.angle_beta   90.00
_cell.angle_gamma   90.00
#
_symmetry.space_group_name_H-M   'P 1'
#
loop_
_entity.id
_entity.type
_entity.pdbx_description
1 polymer ?
#
loop_
_entity_poly.entity_id
_entity_poly.type
_entity_poly.pdbx_seq_one_letter_code
_entity_poly.pdbx_strand_id
1 'polypeptide(L)'
;MKIIIVVGRIIFGFPLLMFGFNHFMYAKPMSGLIPSYFPFPLVWVYLTGIGLIAAAVSLFLNKQVKLSMYLLAAMFLVFVITIHLPSMPDQSAMIALLKDLMLAGACLFIAEKN
;
A
#
# COMPACT_ATOMS: atom_id res chain seq x y z
N MET A 1 -0.28 17.48 21.56
CA MET A 1 -0.77 17.24 20.17
C MET A 1 0.32 16.85 19.18
N LYS A 2 1.50 17.51 19.11
CA LYS A 2 2.55 17.16 18.12
C LYS A 2 3.10 15.73 18.24
N ILE A 3 3.31 15.23 19.47
CA ILE A 3 3.88 13.88 19.67
C ILE A 3 2.97 12.75 19.18
N ILE A 4 1.64 12.89 19.34
CA ILE A 4 0.67 11.88 18.90
C ILE A 4 0.68 11.74 17.38
N ILE A 5 0.84 12.85 16.66
CA ILE A 5 0.94 12.85 15.19
C ILE A 5 2.22 12.13 14.74
N VAL A 6 3.35 12.38 15.40
CA VAL A 6 4.63 11.71 15.10
C VAL A 6 4.52 10.22 15.36
N VAL A 7 4.02 9.82 16.54
CA VAL A 7 3.84 8.41 16.89
C VAL A 7 2.89 7.72 15.91
N GLY A 8 1.75 8.35 15.58
CA GLY A 8 0.79 7.80 14.62
C GLY A 8 1.40 7.57 13.23
N ARG A 9 2.25 8.48 12.76
CA ARG A 9 2.96 8.31 11.48
C ARG A 9 4.00 7.21 11.51
N ILE A 10 4.71 7.04 12.62
CA ILE A 10 5.67 5.94 12.78
C ILE A 10 4.92 4.60 12.78
N ILE A 11 3.84 4.50 13.55
CA ILE A 11 2.99 3.30 13.61
C ILE A 11 2.40 2.97 12.24
N PHE A 12 1.95 3.98 11.47
CA PHE A 12 1.42 3.77 10.14
C PHE A 12 2.50 3.42 9.11
N GLY A 13 3.67 4.06 9.19
CA GLY A 13 4.79 3.85 8.26
C GLY A 13 5.49 2.50 8.41
N PHE A 14 5.56 1.95 9.63
CA PHE A 14 6.30 0.70 9.87
C PHE A 14 5.73 -0.52 9.13
N PRO A 15 4.41 -0.79 9.15
CA PRO A 15 3.81 -1.83 8.32
C PRO A 15 4.04 -1.61 6.83
N LEU A 16 3.97 -0.37 6.34
CA LEU A 16 4.23 -0.06 4.93
C LEU A 16 5.66 -0.43 4.54
N LEU A 17 6.64 -0.14 5.40
CA LEU A 17 8.03 -0.53 5.19
C LEU A 17 8.17 -2.06 5.10
N MET A 18 7.55 -2.79 6.04
CA MET A 18 7.59 -4.25 6.07
C MET A 18 6.88 -4.87 4.86
N PHE A 19 5.71 -4.36 4.48
CA PHE A 19 5.02 -4.78 3.26
C PHE A 19 5.87 -4.51 2.03
N GLY A 20 6.53 -3.36 1.97
CA GLY A 20 7.50 -3.02 0.94
C GLY A 20 8.59 -4.08 0.78
N PHE A 21 9.28 -4.45 1.86
CA PHE A 21 10.28 -5.52 1.83
C PHE A 21 9.69 -6.89 1.47
N ASN A 22 8.48 -7.21 1.94
CA ASN A 22 7.80 -8.45 1.59
C ASN A 22 7.56 -8.57 0.08
N HIS A 23 7.32 -7.46 -0.64
CA HIS A 23 7.19 -7.51 -2.10
C HIS A 23 8.48 -7.94 -2.80
N PHE A 24 9.65 -7.65 -2.22
CA PHE A 24 10.93 -8.14 -2.75
C PHE A 24 11.17 -9.61 -2.37
N MET A 25 10.97 -9.95 -1.10
CA MET A 25 11.23 -11.31 -0.59
C MET A 25 10.28 -12.36 -1.19
N TYR A 26 9.03 -11.98 -1.42
CA TYR A 26 7.96 -12.86 -1.90
C TYR A 26 7.49 -12.48 -3.31
N ALA A 27 8.38 -11.89 -4.14
CA ALA A 27 8.01 -11.38 -5.45
C ALA A 27 7.41 -12.46 -6.38
N LYS A 28 8.03 -13.63 -6.41
CA LYS A 28 7.59 -14.77 -7.22
C LYS A 28 6.17 -15.25 -6.85
N PRO A 29 5.87 -15.64 -5.60
CA PRO A 29 4.52 -16.06 -5.24
C PRO A 29 3.50 -14.91 -5.40
N MET A 30 3.85 -13.66 -5.10
CA MET A 30 2.94 -12.52 -5.29
C MET A 30 2.63 -12.23 -6.76
N SER A 31 3.55 -12.55 -7.69
CA SER A 31 3.31 -12.37 -9.12
C SER A 31 2.15 -13.21 -9.65
N GLY A 32 1.80 -14.31 -8.97
CA GLY A 32 0.63 -15.12 -9.30
C GLY A 32 -0.71 -14.48 -8.93
N LEU A 33 -0.69 -13.41 -8.12
CA LEU A 33 -1.88 -12.63 -7.77
C LEU A 33 -2.21 -11.55 -8.81
N ILE A 34 -1.26 -11.24 -9.70
CA ILE A 34 -1.47 -10.22 -10.73
C ILE A 34 -2.35 -10.79 -11.84
N PRO A 35 -3.42 -10.08 -12.26
CA PRO A 35 -4.30 -10.57 -13.30
C PRO A 35 -3.55 -10.86 -14.60
N SER A 36 -3.93 -11.94 -15.29
CA SER A 36 -3.23 -12.46 -16.48
C SER A 36 -3.14 -11.48 -17.66
N TYR A 37 -4.00 -10.46 -17.69
CA TYR A 37 -3.98 -9.40 -18.71
C TYR A 37 -2.93 -8.30 -18.43
N PHE A 38 -2.29 -8.27 -17.26
CA PHE A 38 -1.18 -7.38 -16.99
C PHE A 38 0.15 -7.98 -17.46
N PRO A 39 0.92 -7.30 -18.32
CA PRO A 39 2.22 -7.78 -18.72
C PRO A 39 3.23 -7.63 -17.58
N PHE A 40 4.25 -8.49 -17.58
CA PHE A 40 5.40 -8.43 -16.65
C PHE A 40 5.02 -8.40 -15.15
N PRO A 41 4.32 -9.42 -14.62
CA PRO A 41 3.77 -9.37 -13.27
C PRO A 41 4.84 -9.08 -12.19
N LEU A 42 6.04 -9.65 -12.31
CA LEU A 42 7.14 -9.36 -11.37
C LEU A 42 7.50 -7.86 -11.28
N VAL A 43 7.44 -7.13 -12.38
CA VAL A 43 7.77 -5.69 -12.40
C VAL A 43 6.79 -4.91 -11.53
N TRP A 44 5.50 -5.21 -11.62
CA TRP A 44 4.47 -4.58 -10.80
C TRP A 44 4.62 -4.91 -9.31
N VAL A 45 5.02 -6.14 -8.98
CA VAL A 45 5.29 -6.51 -7.58
C VAL A 45 6.45 -5.68 -7.02
N TYR A 46 7.56 -5.59 -7.74
CA TYR A 46 8.71 -4.77 -7.30
C TYR A 46 8.37 -3.27 -7.26
N LEU A 47 7.64 -2.75 -8.24
CA LEU A 47 7.21 -1.35 -8.29
C LEU A 47 6.32 -1.01 -7.08
N THR A 48 5.41 -1.91 -6.73
CA THR A 48 4.58 -1.79 -5.52
C THR A 48 5.45 -1.75 -4.26
N GLY A 49 6.44 -2.65 -4.17
CA GLY A 49 7.41 -2.66 -3.08
C GLY A 49 8.16 -1.33 -2.94
N ILE A 50 8.63 -0.75 -4.05
CA ILE A 50 9.28 0.56 -4.08
C ILE A 50 8.33 1.65 -3.58
N GLY A 51 7.09 1.66 -4.07
CA GLY A 51 6.07 2.65 -3.66
C GLY A 51 5.77 2.61 -2.16
N LEU A 52 5.63 1.41 -1.60
CA LEU A 52 5.41 1.20 -0.16
C LEU A 52 6.59 1.69 0.68
N ILE A 53 7.82 1.35 0.30
CA ILE A 53 9.03 1.80 1.00
C ILE A 53 9.17 3.33 0.90
N ALA A 54 8.96 3.91 -0.28
CA ALA A 54 9.03 5.35 -0.49
C ALA A 54 7.99 6.10 0.35
N ALA A 55 6.76 5.58 0.45
CA ALA A 55 5.72 6.15 1.30
C ALA A 55 6.08 6.05 2.80
N ALA A 56 6.65 4.94 3.24
CA ALA A 56 7.14 4.79 4.61
C ALA A 56 8.27 5.78 4.92
N VAL A 57 9.26 5.92 4.04
CA VAL A 57 10.37 6.88 4.19
C VAL A 57 9.86 8.32 4.23
N SER A 58 8.91 8.67 3.36
CA SER A 58 8.21 9.97 3.36
C SER A 58 7.56 10.27 4.71
N LEU A 59 6.86 9.27 5.30
CA LEU A 59 6.25 9.35 6.62
C LEU A 59 7.27 9.45 7.76
N PHE A 60 8.42 8.80 7.68
CA PHE A 60 9.45 8.90 8.72
C PHE A 60 10.18 10.25 8.66
N LEU A 61 10.48 10.73 7.45
CA LEU A 61 11.24 11.96 7.25
C LEU A 61 10.40 13.23 7.28
N ASN A 62 9.07 13.12 7.25
CA ASN A 62 8.17 14.26 7.10
C ASN A 62 8.42 15.09 5.85
N LYS A 63 8.62 14.40 4.72
CA LYS A 63 8.88 15.06 3.44
C LYS A 63 7.97 14.47 2.39
N GLN A 64 7.25 15.33 1.66
CA GLN A 64 6.32 14.91 0.59
C GLN A 64 5.19 13.98 1.07
N VAL A 65 4.82 14.03 2.36
CA VAL A 65 3.81 13.14 2.95
C VAL A 65 2.48 13.20 2.19
N LYS A 66 2.00 14.41 1.87
CA LYS A 66 0.75 14.61 1.15
C LYS A 66 0.72 13.89 -0.20
N LEU A 67 1.73 14.12 -1.04
CA LEU A 67 1.85 13.46 -2.34
C LEU A 67 2.00 11.93 -2.19
N SER A 68 2.88 11.47 -1.30
CA SER A 68 3.09 10.04 -1.06
C SER A 68 1.80 9.33 -0.63
N MET A 69 1.00 9.95 0.23
CA MET A 69 -0.25 9.37 0.70
C MET A 69 -1.34 9.35 -0.36
N TYR A 70 -1.46 10.36 -1.22
CA TYR A 70 -2.40 10.28 -2.36
C TYR A 70 -2.02 9.17 -3.34
N LEU A 71 -0.73 9.06 -3.69
CA LEU A 71 -0.25 8.01 -4.58
C LEU A 71 -0.47 6.62 -3.96
N LEU A 72 -0.22 6.48 -2.66
CA LEU A 72 -0.43 5.23 -1.94
C LEU A 72 -1.92 4.87 -1.85
N ALA A 73 -2.81 5.85 -1.61
CA ALA A 73 -4.25 5.64 -1.65
C ALA A 73 -4.72 5.16 -3.02
N ALA A 74 -4.26 5.82 -4.09
CA ALA A 74 -4.57 5.42 -5.45
C ALA A 74 -4.11 4.00 -5.75
N MET A 75 -2.90 3.62 -5.31
CA MET A 75 -2.37 2.27 -5.47
C MET A 75 -3.25 1.21 -4.78
N PHE A 76 -3.66 1.45 -3.52
CA PHE A 76 -4.57 0.53 -2.82
C PHE A 76 -5.94 0.41 -3.51
N LEU A 77 -6.50 1.51 -4.02
CA LEU A 77 -7.76 1.48 -4.77
C LEU A 77 -7.63 0.70 -6.08
N VAL A 78 -6.48 0.78 -6.75
CA VAL A 78 -6.20 -0.07 -7.92
C VAL A 78 -6.21 -1.54 -7.54
N PHE A 79 -5.60 -1.94 -6.41
CA PHE A 79 -5.62 -3.34 -5.96
C PHE A 79 -7.02 -3.83 -5.61
N VAL A 80 -7.82 -2.98 -4.94
CA VAL A 80 -9.23 -3.27 -4.66
C VAL A 80 -9.97 -3.61 -5.95
N ILE A 81 -9.86 -2.76 -6.98
CA ILE A 81 -10.63 -2.90 -8.22
C ILE A 81 -10.10 -4.04 -9.10
N THR A 82 -8.78 -4.19 -9.21
CA THR A 82 -8.17 -5.06 -10.23
C THR A 82 -7.78 -6.45 -9.73
N ILE A 83 -7.53 -6.60 -8.42
CA ILE A 83 -7.06 -7.86 -7.83
C ILE A 83 -8.12 -8.45 -6.92
N HIS A 84 -8.56 -7.70 -5.89
CA HIS A 84 -9.35 -8.27 -4.81
C HIS A 84 -10.83 -8.42 -5.15
N LEU A 85 -11.42 -7.42 -5.80
CA LEU A 85 -12.84 -7.48 -6.20
C LEU A 85 -13.11 -8.60 -7.22
N PRO A 86 -12.27 -8.82 -8.26
CA PRO A 86 -12.47 -9.95 -9.19
C PRO A 86 -12.23 -11.32 -8.56
N SER A 87 -11.51 -11.38 -7.43
CA SER A 87 -11.22 -12.64 -6.71
C SER A 87 -12.30 -13.02 -5.70
N MET A 88 -13.39 -12.25 -5.59
CA MET A 88 -14.55 -12.60 -4.77
C MET A 88 -15.22 -13.89 -5.28
N PRO A 89 -15.83 -14.71 -4.40
CA PRO A 89 -16.06 -14.49 -2.96
C PRO A 89 -14.99 -15.12 -2.06
N ASP A 90 -13.75 -15.31 -2.55
CA ASP A 90 -12.69 -15.89 -1.72
C ASP A 90 -12.48 -15.11 -0.42
N GLN A 91 -12.41 -15.82 0.71
CA GLN A 91 -12.31 -15.21 2.03
C GLN A 91 -11.04 -14.36 2.18
N SER A 92 -9.91 -14.81 1.62
CA SER A 92 -8.65 -14.07 1.69
C SER A 92 -8.71 -12.81 0.84
N ALA A 93 -9.36 -12.87 -0.32
CA ALA A 93 -9.61 -11.70 -1.15
C ALA A 93 -10.52 -10.69 -0.44
N MET A 94 -11.53 -11.13 0.33
CA MET A 94 -12.44 -10.22 1.04
C MET A 94 -11.70 -9.46 2.14
N ILE A 95 -10.86 -10.16 2.90
CA ILE A 95 -10.00 -9.57 3.92
C ILE A 95 -9.04 -8.55 3.28
N ALA A 96 -8.42 -8.91 2.15
CA ALA A 96 -7.48 -8.03 1.47
C ALA A 96 -8.17 -6.77 0.91
N LEU A 97 -9.35 -6.91 0.32
CA LEU A 97 -10.18 -5.82 -0.17
C LEU A 97 -10.50 -4.81 0.95
N LEU A 98 -11.04 -5.30 2.07
CA LEU A 98 -11.42 -4.45 3.19
C LEU A 98 -10.21 -3.76 3.83
N LYS A 99 -9.09 -4.48 3.93
CA LYS A 99 -7.82 -3.95 4.44
C LYS A 99 -7.30 -2.83 3.52
N ASP A 100 -7.30 -3.01 2.21
CA ASP A 100 -6.82 -1.98 1.27
C ASP A 100 -7.74 -0.76 1.21
N LEU A 101 -9.06 -0.93 1.33
CA LEU A 101 -10.00 0.20 1.47
C LEU A 101 -9.74 1.00 2.76
N MET A 102 -9.51 0.32 3.88
CA MET A 102 -9.17 0.96 5.15
C MET A 102 -7.86 1.74 5.04
N LEU A 103 -6.83 1.15 4.44
CA LEU A 103 -5.54 1.80 4.23
C LEU A 103 -5.63 2.99 3.29
N ALA A 104 -6.41 2.89 2.20
CA ALA A 104 -6.66 4.01 1.30
C ALA A 104 -7.32 5.19 2.03
N GLY A 105 -8.35 4.93 2.83
CA GLY A 105 -9.00 5.96 3.65
C GLY A 105 -8.04 6.60 4.66
N ALA A 106 -7.22 5.79 5.34
CA ALA A 106 -6.20 6.29 6.26
C ALA A 106 -5.17 7.19 5.54
N CYS A 107 -4.73 6.79 4.35
CA CYS A 107 -3.82 7.60 3.53
C CYS A 107 -4.44 8.96 3.20
N LEU A 108 -5.70 9.01 2.77
CA LEU A 108 -6.39 10.27 2.46
C LEU A 108 -6.49 11.18 3.70
N PHE A 109 -6.82 10.63 4.87
CA PHE A 109 -6.84 11.42 6.11
C PHE A 109 -5.48 11.95 6.51
N ILE A 110 -4.40 11.19 6.30
CA ILE A 110 -3.04 11.64 6.57
C ILE A 110 -2.62 12.71 5.56
N ALA A 111 -2.99 12.56 4.29
CA ALA A 111 -2.66 13.50 3.22
C ALA A 111 -3.23 14.91 3.49
N GLU A 112 -4.46 15.00 4.00
CA GLU A 112 -5.07 16.32 4.29
C GLU A 112 -4.53 17.00 5.54
N LYS A 113 -3.90 16.26 6.46
CA LYS A 113 -3.36 16.80 7.72
C LYS A 113 -1.91 17.29 7.64
N ASN A 114 -1.20 17.03 6.54
CA ASN A 114 0.21 17.40 6.34
C ASN A 114 0.36 18.38 5.18
#